data_AF-A0A5C0WEJ2-F1
#
_entry.id   AF-A0A5C0WEJ2-F1
#
_cell.length_a   1.000
_cell.length_b   1.000
_cell.length_c   1.000
_cell.angle_alpha   90.00
_cell.angle_beta   90.00
_cell.angle_gamma   90.00
#
_symmetry.space_group_name_H-M   'P 1'
#
loop_
_entity.id
_entity.type
_entity.pdbx_description
1 polymer ?
#
loop_
_entity_poly.entity_id
_entity_poly.type
_entity_poly.pdbx_seq_one_letter_code
_entity_poly.pdbx_strand_id
1 'polypeptide(L)'
;MSEESQKQTLMLFSIGPVQEFIAQARRTRDLWFGSFLLSELSKTGAKKLQELGGTLIFPVFNESSAEPNNAPNKILGEISHEQPSSVARQVKKAIYDKWKEYADFVRGIVDPYIQIGTWNRQVADLIEFYAVWTEMQTQEEAANASASPYHMALQEVEGLMAARKTLRDFKQNEPGALFGEPKSSLDGGRESVFQKQKTPQQVAQLAKWGIGEHESLDAISVIKRLSLHKHPSMTFPSVCDKAFAPYQNMLDQNEQMKQTAIKYVKDVETYLENMNLKVAPIDWSEASLFYERRIEDYLEQCGLVGIARTKAKNDITQLLEKYFKGEYSKHHGQPIKPPTPSPYYAFLMADGDKMGSQLRNIQHVESHIAFSKTLSTFASKARGIISKCEGTLIYGGGDDVMAYVPVHQCLEAAGKLQREFVSTMKAHQHSEIPPSISIGIAIVHMLEPLEEVRSMARQAEQYAKQERNSLAIHFQKRGGGDTMNISVSFQIDPVASIQEMTAWLKQSYFTSGFAYGLRELYQTYEQSSFRKQPEILDELIPLEIRRLAFKKKTEAKTEQETKEWIDQLIAKYIPKKNTLEELHTITECMIIALQLEEVSGHA
;
A
#
# COMPACT_ATOMS: atom_id res chain seq x y z
N MET A 1 4.47 -20.30 -55.72
CA MET A 1 3.98 -20.37 -54.32
C MET A 1 3.96 -18.94 -53.84
N SER A 2 2.78 -18.33 -53.88
CA SER A 2 2.54 -16.97 -53.39
C SER A 2 2.82 -16.92 -51.89
N GLU A 3 3.61 -15.93 -51.45
CA GLU A 3 3.63 -15.51 -50.05
C GLU A 3 2.20 -15.10 -49.69
N GLU A 4 1.44 -16.01 -49.07
CA GLU A 4 0.24 -15.62 -48.34
C GLU A 4 0.68 -14.57 -47.33
N SER A 5 0.17 -13.34 -47.47
CA SER A 5 0.29 -12.28 -46.47
C SER A 5 -0.19 -12.83 -45.13
N GLN A 6 0.77 -13.25 -44.28
CA GLN A 6 0.48 -13.97 -43.06
C GLN A 6 -0.15 -13.02 -42.05
N LYS A 7 -1.38 -13.33 -41.65
CA LYS A 7 -2.14 -12.52 -40.71
C LYS A 7 -1.55 -12.63 -39.31
N GLN A 8 -1.13 -11.50 -38.77
CA GLN A 8 -0.67 -11.38 -37.39
C GLN A 8 -1.89 -11.42 -36.45
N THR A 9 -1.80 -12.15 -35.33
CA THR A 9 -2.88 -12.25 -34.34
C THR A 9 -2.45 -11.58 -33.03
N LEU A 10 -3.27 -10.66 -32.54
CA LEU A 10 -3.08 -10.01 -31.25
C LEU A 10 -3.78 -10.83 -30.15
N MET A 11 -3.06 -11.19 -29.10
CA MET A 11 -3.55 -12.00 -27.98
C MET A 11 -3.47 -11.24 -26.66
N LEU A 12 -4.56 -11.24 -25.88
CA LEU A 12 -4.62 -10.67 -24.55
C LEU A 12 -4.99 -11.75 -23.53
N PHE A 13 -4.12 -11.93 -22.54
CA PHE A 13 -4.32 -12.80 -21.39
C PHE A 13 -4.58 -11.97 -20.13
N SER A 14 -5.46 -12.44 -19.26
CA SER A 14 -5.68 -11.86 -17.93
C SER A 14 -5.66 -12.96 -16.87
N ILE A 15 -4.88 -12.72 -15.82
CA ILE A 15 -4.75 -13.59 -14.66
C ILE A 15 -5.53 -12.99 -13.50
N GLY A 16 -6.26 -13.81 -12.75
CA GLY A 16 -7.01 -13.41 -11.58
C GLY A 16 -7.24 -14.56 -10.59
N PRO A 17 -8.03 -14.33 -9.53
CA PRO A 17 -8.52 -13.04 -9.07
C PRO A 17 -7.37 -12.16 -8.54
N VAL A 18 -7.41 -10.84 -8.75
CA VAL A 18 -6.32 -9.93 -8.32
C VAL A 18 -6.63 -9.26 -6.99
N GLN A 19 -7.70 -8.47 -6.95
CA GLN A 19 -8.01 -7.66 -5.78
C GLN A 19 -8.40 -8.51 -4.58
N GLU A 20 -9.29 -9.50 -4.78
CA GLU A 20 -9.71 -10.45 -3.74
C GLU A 20 -8.53 -11.28 -3.24
N PHE A 21 -7.66 -11.75 -4.14
CA PHE A 21 -6.48 -12.52 -3.76
C PHE A 21 -5.49 -11.68 -2.95
N ILE A 22 -5.23 -10.44 -3.33
CA ILE A 22 -4.36 -9.54 -2.55
C ILE A 22 -5.07 -9.17 -1.22
N ALA A 23 -6.40 -9.01 -1.20
CA ALA A 23 -7.17 -8.59 -0.02
C ALA A 23 -7.24 -9.62 1.11
N GLN A 24 -7.21 -10.90 0.78
CA GLN A 24 -7.18 -11.99 1.75
C GLN A 24 -5.81 -12.06 2.45
N ALA A 25 -5.57 -11.12 3.37
CA ALA A 25 -4.34 -10.97 4.13
C ALA A 25 -4.62 -10.27 5.48
N ARG A 26 -4.19 -10.87 6.59
CA ARG A 26 -4.16 -10.20 7.91
C ARG A 26 -2.79 -9.65 8.28
N ARG A 27 -1.71 -10.20 7.71
CA ARG A 27 -0.34 -9.75 7.96
C ARG A 27 0.25 -9.17 6.69
N THR A 28 1.17 -8.21 6.84
CA THR A 28 1.89 -7.56 5.72
C THR A 28 2.56 -8.57 4.80
N ARG A 29 3.10 -9.63 5.38
CA ARG A 29 3.75 -10.74 4.68
C ARG A 29 2.81 -11.48 3.72
N ASP A 30 1.54 -11.67 4.11
CA ASP A 30 0.55 -12.36 3.27
C ASP A 30 0.14 -11.49 2.08
N LEU A 31 -0.05 -10.19 2.36
CA LEU A 31 -0.40 -9.18 1.37
C LEU A 31 0.71 -9.06 0.31
N TRP A 32 1.95 -8.95 0.77
CA TRP A 32 3.12 -8.88 -0.10
C TRP A 32 3.25 -10.15 -0.94
N PHE A 33 3.14 -11.34 -0.32
CA PHE A 33 3.27 -12.59 -1.08
C PHE A 33 2.15 -12.74 -2.12
N GLY A 34 0.93 -12.29 -1.81
CA GLY A 34 -0.16 -12.27 -2.78
C GLY A 34 0.19 -11.47 -4.04
N SER A 35 0.75 -10.27 -3.85
CA SER A 35 1.24 -9.42 -4.94
C SER A 35 2.41 -10.06 -5.71
N PHE A 36 3.41 -10.57 -4.97
CA PHE A 36 4.57 -11.24 -5.53
C PHE A 36 4.19 -12.46 -6.37
N LEU A 37 3.30 -13.32 -5.87
CA LEU A 37 2.87 -14.52 -6.59
C LEU A 37 2.18 -14.16 -7.90
N LEU A 38 1.24 -13.20 -7.88
CA LEU A 38 0.56 -12.75 -9.11
C LEU A 38 1.56 -12.23 -10.15
N SER A 39 2.58 -11.49 -9.70
CA SER A 39 3.68 -11.03 -10.54
C SER A 39 4.46 -12.20 -11.14
N GLU A 40 4.84 -13.20 -10.33
CA GLU A 40 5.58 -14.38 -10.79
C GLU A 40 4.77 -15.24 -11.78
N LEU A 41 3.47 -15.39 -11.55
CA LEU A 41 2.56 -16.07 -12.48
C LEU A 41 2.47 -15.32 -13.81
N SER A 42 2.36 -13.99 -13.78
CA SER A 42 2.33 -13.16 -14.98
C SER A 42 3.63 -13.23 -15.78
N LYS A 43 4.79 -13.14 -15.11
CA LYS A 43 6.10 -13.35 -15.76
C LYS A 43 6.21 -14.73 -16.40
N THR A 44 5.74 -15.77 -15.70
CA THR A 44 5.75 -17.13 -16.22
C THR A 44 4.93 -17.25 -17.49
N GLY A 45 3.73 -16.66 -17.50
CA GLY A 45 2.87 -16.63 -18.69
C GLY A 45 3.50 -15.87 -19.86
N ALA A 46 4.08 -14.70 -19.58
CA ALA A 46 4.69 -13.85 -20.60
C ALA A 46 5.97 -14.48 -21.19
N LYS A 47 6.83 -15.06 -20.34
CA LYS A 47 7.98 -15.85 -20.78
C LYS A 47 7.53 -17.03 -21.66
N LYS A 48 6.44 -17.71 -21.26
CA LYS A 48 5.93 -18.84 -22.04
C LYS A 48 5.42 -18.42 -23.41
N LEU A 49 4.78 -17.26 -23.51
CA LEU A 49 4.38 -16.67 -24.80
C LEU A 49 5.59 -16.42 -25.71
N GLN A 50 6.68 -15.87 -25.17
CA GLN A 50 7.91 -15.63 -25.92
C GLN A 50 8.60 -16.92 -26.37
N GLU A 51 8.64 -17.95 -25.51
CA GLU A 51 9.16 -19.28 -25.86
C GLU A 51 8.40 -19.95 -27.02
N LEU A 52 7.13 -19.59 -27.20
CA LEU A 52 6.26 -20.04 -28.29
C LEU A 52 6.34 -19.12 -29.53
N GLY A 53 7.39 -18.29 -29.61
CA GLY A 53 7.60 -17.39 -30.76
C GLY A 53 6.69 -16.17 -30.81
N GLY A 54 5.99 -15.86 -29.71
CA GLY A 54 5.18 -14.64 -29.62
C GLY A 54 6.01 -13.40 -29.27
N THR A 55 5.68 -12.27 -29.90
CA THR A 55 6.25 -10.96 -29.57
C THR A 55 5.49 -10.34 -28.40
N LEU A 56 6.15 -10.17 -27.25
CA LEU A 56 5.56 -9.57 -26.07
C LEU A 56 5.46 -8.05 -26.20
N ILE A 57 4.26 -7.50 -26.08
CA ILE A 57 3.98 -6.06 -26.17
C ILE A 57 3.84 -5.45 -24.76
N PHE A 58 3.13 -6.14 -23.86
CA PHE A 58 2.93 -5.72 -22.47
C PHE A 58 2.82 -6.93 -21.54
N PRO A 59 3.38 -6.90 -20.32
CA PRO A 59 4.32 -5.90 -19.81
C PRO A 59 5.70 -6.06 -20.47
N VAL A 60 6.53 -5.02 -20.41
CA VAL A 60 7.93 -5.09 -20.82
C VAL A 60 8.79 -5.30 -19.58
N PHE A 61 9.52 -6.41 -19.51
CA PHE A 61 10.42 -6.69 -18.40
C PHE A 61 11.81 -6.12 -18.68
N ASN A 62 12.34 -5.34 -17.74
CA ASN A 62 13.75 -4.96 -17.78
C ASN A 62 14.59 -6.16 -17.32
N GLU A 63 15.42 -6.70 -18.20
CA GLU A 63 16.32 -7.83 -17.91
C GLU A 63 17.41 -7.48 -16.86
N SER A 64 17.64 -6.18 -16.61
CA SER A 64 18.74 -5.68 -15.79
C SER A 64 18.45 -5.56 -14.29
N SER A 65 17.24 -5.87 -13.82
CA SER A 65 16.90 -5.76 -12.40
C SER A 65 17.14 -7.07 -11.66
N ALA A 66 18.13 -7.08 -10.76
CA ALA A 66 18.47 -8.24 -9.91
C ALA A 66 17.36 -8.61 -8.90
N GLU A 67 16.30 -7.80 -8.78
CA GLU A 67 15.15 -8.05 -7.90
C GLU A 67 13.85 -8.22 -8.69
N PRO A 68 12.86 -8.95 -8.17
CA PRO A 68 11.64 -9.28 -8.90
C PRO A 68 10.84 -8.00 -9.22
N ASN A 69 10.84 -7.54 -10.46
CA ASN A 69 9.90 -6.52 -10.96
C ASN A 69 8.45 -7.00 -10.71
N ASN A 70 7.54 -6.10 -10.33
CA ASN A 70 6.13 -6.44 -10.20
C ASN A 70 5.48 -6.40 -11.57
N ALA A 71 4.97 -7.56 -12.02
CA ALA A 71 4.30 -7.69 -13.29
C ALA A 71 2.78 -7.46 -13.11
N PRO A 72 2.15 -6.67 -14.00
CA PRO A 72 0.71 -6.52 -14.03
C PRO A 72 0.04 -7.85 -14.39
N ASN A 73 -1.26 -7.96 -14.11
CA ASN A 73 -2.04 -9.18 -14.32
C ASN A 73 -2.55 -9.37 -15.77
N LYS A 74 -2.11 -8.52 -16.70
CA LYS A 74 -2.44 -8.59 -18.13
C LYS A 74 -1.17 -8.88 -18.93
N ILE A 75 -1.29 -9.73 -19.94
CA ILE A 75 -0.20 -10.03 -20.88
C ILE A 75 -0.76 -9.83 -22.29
N LEU A 76 -0.18 -8.91 -23.06
CA LEU A 76 -0.51 -8.63 -24.45
C LEU A 76 0.68 -9.02 -25.32
N GLY A 77 0.44 -9.80 -26.37
CA GLY A 77 1.46 -10.10 -27.35
C GLY A 77 0.88 -10.50 -28.69
N GLU A 78 1.76 -10.60 -29.67
CA GLU A 78 1.44 -10.91 -31.05
C GLU A 78 2.03 -12.26 -31.45
N ILE A 79 1.30 -13.04 -32.25
CA ILE A 79 1.78 -14.29 -32.85
C ILE A 79 1.53 -14.30 -34.36
N SER A 80 2.38 -14.98 -35.11
CA SER A 80 2.31 -15.01 -36.59
C SER A 80 2.05 -16.39 -37.18
N HIS A 81 2.47 -17.47 -36.51
CA HIS A 81 2.45 -18.84 -37.09
C HIS A 81 1.75 -19.89 -36.24
N GLU A 82 1.39 -19.56 -35.00
CA GLU A 82 0.80 -20.52 -34.06
C GLU A 82 -0.73 -20.43 -34.03
N GLN A 83 -1.39 -21.55 -33.74
CA GLN A 83 -2.82 -21.57 -33.48
C GLN A 83 -3.09 -20.89 -32.12
N PRO A 84 -3.81 -19.75 -32.07
CA PRO A 84 -3.96 -18.93 -30.85
C PRO A 84 -4.51 -19.73 -29.66
N SER A 85 -5.44 -20.66 -29.93
CA SER A 85 -6.02 -21.54 -28.91
C SER A 85 -5.00 -22.51 -28.29
N SER A 86 -4.02 -22.97 -29.06
CA SER A 86 -2.92 -23.82 -28.56
C SER A 86 -1.99 -23.01 -27.66
N VAL A 87 -1.60 -21.80 -28.10
CA VAL A 87 -0.76 -20.87 -27.34
C VAL A 87 -1.41 -20.57 -25.99
N ALA A 88 -2.69 -20.19 -26.00
CA ALA A 88 -3.44 -19.89 -24.78
C ALA A 88 -3.48 -21.06 -23.79
N ARG A 89 -3.64 -22.31 -24.27
CA ARG A 89 -3.63 -23.51 -23.41
C ARG A 89 -2.25 -23.77 -22.80
N GLN A 90 -1.18 -23.58 -23.58
CA GLN A 90 0.19 -23.79 -23.11
C GLN A 90 0.61 -22.72 -22.09
N VAL A 91 0.27 -21.45 -22.35
CA VAL A 91 0.46 -20.34 -21.39
C VAL A 91 -0.32 -20.60 -20.11
N LYS A 92 -1.60 -20.99 -20.21
CA LYS A 92 -2.42 -21.39 -19.05
C LYS A 92 -1.72 -22.49 -18.25
N LYS A 93 -1.30 -23.57 -18.92
CA LYS A 93 -0.63 -24.70 -18.25
C LYS A 93 0.62 -24.25 -17.50
N ALA A 94 1.48 -23.44 -18.11
CA ALA A 94 2.70 -22.95 -17.45
C ALA A 94 2.41 -22.15 -16.17
N ILE A 95 1.36 -21.32 -16.19
CA ILE A 95 0.90 -20.57 -15.01
C ILE A 95 0.41 -21.53 -13.91
N TYR A 96 -0.42 -22.51 -14.26
CA TYR A 96 -0.91 -23.49 -13.28
C TYR A 96 0.21 -24.35 -12.70
N ASP A 97 1.15 -24.80 -13.52
CA ASP A 97 2.30 -25.58 -13.07
C ASP A 97 3.15 -24.76 -12.08
N LYS A 98 3.34 -23.46 -12.33
CA LYS A 98 4.05 -22.57 -11.41
C LYS A 98 3.33 -22.36 -10.08
N TRP A 99 2.01 -22.18 -10.11
CA TRP A 99 1.22 -22.12 -8.87
C TRP A 99 1.31 -23.42 -8.08
N LYS A 100 1.19 -24.56 -8.77
CA LYS A 100 1.29 -25.88 -8.16
C LYS A 100 2.65 -26.12 -7.51
N GLU A 101 3.74 -25.60 -8.09
CA GLU A 101 5.08 -25.62 -7.49
C GLU A 101 5.10 -25.01 -6.07
N TYR A 102 4.46 -23.85 -5.88
CA TYR A 102 4.35 -23.22 -4.56
C TYR A 102 3.46 -24.02 -3.61
N ALA A 103 2.33 -24.52 -4.10
CA ALA A 103 1.42 -25.35 -3.31
C ALA A 103 2.07 -26.65 -2.85
N ASP A 104 2.79 -27.36 -3.73
CA ASP A 104 3.47 -28.61 -3.41
C ASP A 104 4.64 -28.38 -2.44
N PHE A 105 5.38 -27.26 -2.56
CA PHE A 105 6.40 -26.88 -1.59
C PHE A 105 5.81 -26.69 -0.18
N VAL A 106 4.74 -25.90 -0.06
CA VAL A 106 4.11 -25.65 1.24
C VAL A 106 3.46 -26.92 1.78
N ARG A 107 2.84 -27.75 0.93
CA ARG A 107 2.32 -29.06 1.34
C ARG A 107 3.40 -29.89 2.03
N GLY A 108 4.62 -29.91 1.50
CA GLY A 108 5.75 -30.61 2.13
C GLY A 108 6.03 -30.20 3.59
N ILE A 109 5.62 -28.99 4.00
CA ILE A 109 5.74 -28.47 5.37
C ILE A 109 4.54 -28.88 6.24
N VAL A 110 3.32 -28.79 5.69
CA VAL A 110 2.07 -28.88 6.47
C VAL A 110 1.30 -30.19 6.31
N ASP A 111 1.74 -31.12 5.46
CA ASP A 111 1.03 -32.37 5.13
C ASP A 111 0.45 -33.10 6.36
N PRO A 112 1.19 -33.26 7.48
CA PRO A 112 0.67 -33.96 8.66
C PRO A 112 -0.49 -33.25 9.39
N TYR A 113 -0.72 -31.97 9.10
CA TYR A 113 -1.63 -31.09 9.83
C TYR A 113 -2.91 -30.76 9.04
N ILE A 114 -2.94 -31.08 7.75
CA ILE A 114 -4.00 -30.68 6.82
C ILE A 114 -4.86 -31.84 6.34
N GLN A 115 -6.03 -31.50 5.83
CA GLN A 115 -6.95 -32.40 5.13
C GLN A 115 -6.65 -32.33 3.64
N ILE A 116 -6.00 -33.38 3.11
CA ILE A 116 -5.47 -33.38 1.74
C ILE A 116 -6.54 -33.22 0.66
N GLY A 117 -7.74 -33.76 0.88
CA GLY A 117 -8.87 -33.61 -0.04
C GLY A 117 -9.30 -32.15 -0.20
N THR A 118 -9.45 -31.44 0.93
CA THR A 118 -9.79 -30.01 0.95
C THR A 118 -8.66 -29.17 0.37
N TRP A 119 -7.40 -29.50 0.68
CA TRP A 119 -6.24 -28.83 0.11
C TRP A 119 -6.21 -28.91 -1.43
N ASN A 120 -6.27 -30.13 -1.98
CA ASN A 120 -6.16 -30.34 -3.43
C ASN A 120 -7.28 -29.62 -4.20
N ARG A 121 -8.51 -29.64 -3.66
CA ARG A 121 -9.65 -28.94 -4.24
C ARG A 121 -9.44 -27.43 -4.29
N GLN A 122 -9.09 -26.83 -3.15
CA GLN A 122 -8.89 -25.38 -3.06
C GLN A 122 -7.73 -24.90 -3.92
N VAL A 123 -6.63 -25.67 -3.98
CA VAL A 123 -5.48 -25.35 -4.85
C VAL A 123 -5.84 -25.40 -6.33
N ALA A 124 -6.69 -26.33 -6.76
CA ALA A 124 -7.10 -26.47 -8.16
C ALA A 124 -8.01 -25.32 -8.65
N ASP A 125 -8.72 -24.66 -7.73
CA ASP A 125 -9.78 -23.69 -8.05
C ASP A 125 -9.33 -22.22 -7.98
N LEU A 126 -8.10 -21.92 -7.53
CA LEU A 126 -7.68 -20.53 -7.30
C LEU A 126 -7.55 -19.70 -8.58
N ILE A 127 -6.85 -20.21 -9.59
CA ILE A 127 -6.42 -19.38 -10.72
C ILE A 127 -7.58 -19.18 -11.70
N GLU A 128 -7.95 -17.92 -11.91
CA GLU A 128 -8.72 -17.47 -13.07
C GLU A 128 -7.77 -17.11 -14.21
N PHE A 129 -8.01 -17.67 -15.39
CA PHE A 129 -7.23 -17.36 -16.58
C PHE A 129 -8.18 -17.13 -17.76
N TYR A 130 -8.17 -15.90 -18.28
CA TYR A 130 -8.91 -15.52 -19.48
C TYR A 130 -7.93 -15.25 -20.63
N ALA A 131 -8.29 -15.72 -21.82
CA ALA A 131 -7.55 -15.49 -23.05
C ALA A 131 -8.52 -15.10 -24.16
N VAL A 132 -8.20 -14.04 -24.89
CA VAL A 132 -8.92 -13.61 -26.09
C VAL A 132 -7.91 -13.20 -27.15
N TRP A 133 -8.31 -13.23 -28.41
CA TRP A 133 -7.44 -12.87 -29.53
C TRP A 133 -8.26 -12.35 -30.70
N THR A 134 -7.63 -11.53 -31.54
CA THR A 134 -8.19 -11.06 -32.82
C THR A 134 -7.11 -11.02 -33.90
N GLU A 135 -7.51 -11.28 -35.15
CA GLU A 135 -6.62 -11.15 -36.30
C GLU A 135 -6.46 -9.67 -36.66
N MET A 136 -5.22 -9.22 -36.83
CA MET A 136 -4.95 -7.86 -37.30
C MET A 136 -5.23 -7.77 -38.80
N GLN A 137 -5.99 -6.75 -39.19
CA GLN A 137 -6.22 -6.43 -40.59
C GLN A 137 -4.91 -6.06 -41.28
N THR A 138 -4.80 -6.37 -42.57
CA THR A 138 -3.70 -5.89 -43.41
C THR A 138 -3.80 -4.38 -43.62
N GLN A 139 -2.68 -3.71 -43.94
CA GLN A 139 -2.71 -2.28 -44.26
C GLN A 139 -3.61 -1.95 -45.47
N GLU A 140 -3.76 -2.88 -46.41
CA GLU A 140 -4.64 -2.75 -47.57
C GLU A 140 -6.12 -2.81 -47.19
N GLU A 141 -6.50 -3.72 -46.28
CA GLU A 141 -7.88 -3.83 -45.76
C GLU A 141 -8.28 -2.61 -44.91
N ALA A 142 -7.31 -1.96 -44.27
CA ALA A 142 -7.51 -0.76 -43.45
C ALA A 142 -7.33 0.57 -44.22
N ALA A 143 -7.17 0.54 -45.55
CA ALA A 143 -6.81 1.72 -46.35
C ALA A 143 -7.82 2.90 -46.28
N ASN A 144 -9.06 2.64 -45.83
CA ASN A 144 -10.11 3.66 -45.64
C ASN A 144 -10.41 3.96 -44.16
N ALA A 145 -9.64 3.38 -43.22
CA ALA A 145 -9.84 3.58 -41.79
C ALA A 145 -9.06 4.81 -41.28
N SER A 146 -9.66 5.57 -40.37
CA SER A 146 -9.01 6.70 -39.69
C SER A 146 -8.01 6.27 -38.61
N ALA A 147 -7.93 4.98 -38.31
CA ALA A 147 -7.07 4.39 -37.27
C ALA A 147 -6.23 3.24 -37.85
N SER A 148 -5.08 2.97 -37.25
CA SER A 148 -4.21 1.88 -37.70
C SER A 148 -4.84 0.49 -37.49
N PRO A 149 -4.42 -0.54 -38.24
CA PRO A 149 -4.86 -1.92 -38.00
C PRO A 149 -4.60 -2.41 -36.57
N TYR A 150 -3.45 -2.03 -36.01
CA TYR A 150 -3.09 -2.35 -34.64
C TYR A 150 -4.06 -1.74 -33.63
N HIS A 151 -4.40 -0.46 -33.81
CA HIS A 151 -5.33 0.23 -32.93
C HIS A 151 -6.71 -0.41 -32.94
N MET A 152 -7.22 -0.76 -34.12
CA MET A 152 -8.50 -1.45 -34.27
C MET A 152 -8.48 -2.82 -33.57
N ALA A 153 -7.43 -3.61 -33.80
CA ALA A 153 -7.24 -4.89 -33.13
C ALA A 153 -7.11 -4.75 -31.60
N LEU A 154 -6.42 -3.73 -31.11
CA LEU A 154 -6.29 -3.45 -29.69
C LEU A 154 -7.65 -3.13 -29.04
N GLN A 155 -8.46 -2.27 -29.68
CA GLN A 155 -9.80 -1.96 -29.18
C GLN A 155 -10.70 -3.21 -29.15
N GLU A 156 -10.64 -4.03 -30.20
CA GLU A 156 -11.43 -5.26 -30.28
C GLU A 156 -10.99 -6.27 -29.21
N VAL A 157 -9.69 -6.54 -29.06
CA VAL A 157 -9.19 -7.52 -28.09
C VAL A 157 -9.47 -7.08 -26.65
N GLU A 158 -9.41 -5.78 -26.35
CA GLU A 158 -9.82 -5.24 -25.04
C GLU A 158 -11.32 -5.38 -24.81
N GLY A 159 -12.15 -5.11 -25.82
CA GLY A 159 -13.60 -5.32 -25.79
C GLY A 159 -13.99 -6.78 -25.55
N LEU A 160 -13.34 -7.70 -26.27
CA LEU A 160 -13.50 -9.14 -26.10
C LEU A 160 -13.09 -9.59 -24.69
N MET A 161 -12.00 -9.04 -24.15
CA MET A 161 -11.56 -9.36 -22.78
C MET A 161 -12.58 -8.87 -21.75
N ALA A 162 -13.12 -7.66 -21.92
CA ALA A 162 -14.18 -7.14 -21.07
C ALA A 162 -15.42 -8.04 -21.11
N ALA A 163 -15.87 -8.44 -22.31
CA ALA A 163 -16.99 -9.37 -22.48
C ALA A 163 -16.70 -10.77 -21.92
N ARG A 164 -15.48 -11.29 -22.07
CA ARG A 164 -15.13 -12.60 -21.51
C ARG A 164 -15.18 -12.60 -19.99
N LYS A 165 -14.76 -11.50 -19.34
CA LYS A 165 -14.80 -11.33 -17.88
C LYS A 165 -16.22 -11.23 -17.32
N THR A 166 -17.22 -10.78 -18.10
CA THR A 166 -18.61 -10.76 -17.65
C THR A 166 -19.27 -12.15 -17.70
N LEU A 167 -18.85 -13.02 -18.62
CA LEU A 167 -19.31 -14.41 -18.75
C LEU A 167 -18.66 -15.37 -17.72
N ARG A 168 -18.48 -14.94 -16.46
CA ARG A 168 -17.75 -15.70 -15.42
C ARG A 168 -18.11 -17.20 -15.42
N ASP A 169 -17.10 -18.04 -15.23
CA ASP A 169 -17.31 -19.49 -15.13
C ASP A 169 -17.84 -19.81 -13.73
N PHE A 170 -19.16 -19.98 -13.58
CA PHE A 170 -19.78 -20.37 -12.31
C PHE A 170 -19.68 -21.88 -12.10
N LYS A 171 -18.50 -22.34 -11.69
CA LYS A 171 -18.33 -23.74 -11.26
C LYS A 171 -18.97 -23.93 -9.88
N GLN A 172 -19.70 -25.02 -9.72
CA GLN A 172 -20.19 -25.42 -8.42
C GLN A 172 -19.01 -25.83 -7.53
N ASN A 173 -18.90 -25.24 -6.34
CA ASN A 173 -17.91 -25.68 -5.36
C ASN A 173 -18.23 -27.11 -4.91
N GLU A 174 -17.28 -28.04 -5.05
CA GLU A 174 -17.46 -29.38 -4.51
C GLU A 174 -17.41 -29.30 -2.97
N PRO A 175 -18.45 -29.76 -2.25
CA PRO A 175 -18.48 -29.65 -0.80
C PRO A 175 -17.29 -30.36 -0.15
N GLY A 176 -16.84 -29.82 1.00
CA GLY A 176 -15.91 -30.53 1.89
C GLY A 176 -16.45 -31.91 2.29
N ALA A 177 -15.56 -32.79 2.74
CA ALA A 177 -15.94 -34.17 3.11
C ALA A 177 -17.00 -34.25 4.21
N LEU A 178 -17.20 -33.19 5.01
CA LEU A 178 -18.05 -33.15 6.19
C LEU A 178 -18.74 -31.78 6.33
N PHE A 179 -20.04 -31.77 6.66
CA PHE A 179 -20.72 -30.59 7.18
C PHE A 179 -20.08 -30.17 8.53
N GLY A 180 -19.77 -28.87 8.71
CA GLY A 180 -19.33 -28.31 9.99
C GLY A 180 -17.82 -28.08 10.19
N GLU A 181 -17.05 -27.98 9.10
CA GLU A 181 -15.67 -27.48 9.13
C GLU A 181 -15.63 -25.97 9.44
N PRO A 182 -14.69 -25.49 10.26
CA PRO A 182 -14.47 -24.06 10.46
C PRO A 182 -14.13 -23.39 9.12
N LYS A 183 -14.67 -22.19 8.89
CA LYS A 183 -14.27 -21.35 7.75
C LYS A 183 -12.92 -20.72 8.00
N SER A 184 -12.21 -20.36 6.93
CA SER A 184 -10.97 -19.62 7.04
C SER A 184 -11.22 -18.25 7.66
N SER A 185 -10.32 -17.88 8.56
CA SER A 185 -10.28 -16.60 9.26
C SER A 185 -9.89 -15.44 8.34
N LEU A 186 -9.24 -15.74 7.20
CA LEU A 186 -8.86 -14.76 6.17
C LEU A 186 -9.83 -14.73 4.99
N ASP A 187 -10.51 -15.84 4.74
CA ASP A 187 -11.48 -15.98 3.65
C ASP A 187 -12.68 -16.81 4.10
N GLY A 188 -13.73 -16.14 4.57
CA GLY A 188 -14.96 -16.81 5.00
C GLY A 188 -15.63 -17.65 3.92
N GLY A 189 -15.27 -17.46 2.64
CA GLY A 189 -15.76 -18.25 1.51
C GLY A 189 -15.22 -19.68 1.47
N ARG A 190 -14.08 -19.98 2.13
CA ARG A 190 -13.40 -21.28 2.07
C ARG A 190 -13.33 -21.97 3.43
N GLU A 191 -13.41 -23.30 3.43
CA GLU A 191 -13.19 -24.12 4.63
C GLU A 191 -11.71 -24.13 5.03
N SER A 192 -11.45 -24.32 6.33
CA SER A 192 -10.09 -24.53 6.80
C SER A 192 -9.55 -25.88 6.36
N VAL A 193 -8.29 -25.91 5.93
CA VAL A 193 -7.60 -27.17 5.63
C VAL A 193 -7.08 -27.87 6.88
N PHE A 194 -6.94 -27.16 8.00
CA PHE A 194 -6.38 -27.77 9.20
C PHE A 194 -7.37 -28.70 9.89
N GLN A 195 -6.83 -29.75 10.52
CA GLN A 195 -7.62 -30.64 11.36
C GLN A 195 -8.29 -29.88 12.51
N LYS A 196 -9.53 -30.27 12.82
CA LYS A 196 -10.38 -29.61 13.83
C LYS A 196 -9.81 -29.74 15.25
N GLN A 197 -9.24 -30.89 15.58
CA GLN A 197 -8.58 -31.13 16.86
C GLN A 197 -7.07 -31.10 16.67
N LYS A 198 -6.39 -30.27 17.45
CA LYS A 198 -4.94 -30.12 17.46
C LYS A 198 -4.41 -30.39 18.86
N THR A 199 -3.32 -31.11 18.97
CA THR A 199 -2.58 -31.26 20.23
C THR A 199 -1.85 -29.95 20.57
N PRO A 200 -1.50 -29.70 21.84
CA PRO A 200 -0.71 -28.52 22.22
C PRO A 200 0.62 -28.39 21.46
N GLN A 201 1.25 -29.51 21.12
CA GLN A 201 2.49 -29.54 20.32
C GLN A 201 2.24 -29.08 18.87
N GLN A 202 1.13 -29.52 18.27
CA GLN A 202 0.73 -29.06 16.94
C GLN A 202 0.41 -27.57 16.95
N VAL A 203 -0.31 -27.08 17.96
CA VAL A 203 -0.61 -25.64 18.12
C VAL A 203 0.68 -24.83 18.23
N ALA A 204 1.62 -25.24 19.09
CA ALA A 204 2.91 -24.56 19.25
C ALA A 204 3.74 -24.57 17.96
N GLN A 205 3.67 -25.65 17.17
CA GLN A 205 4.35 -25.72 15.87
C GLN A 205 3.73 -24.79 14.83
N LEU A 206 2.39 -24.72 14.76
CA LEU A 206 1.67 -23.78 13.90
C LEU A 206 1.95 -22.32 14.29
N ALA A 207 2.05 -22.04 15.60
CA ALA A 207 2.36 -20.73 16.12
C ALA A 207 3.75 -20.24 15.66
N LYS A 208 4.75 -21.12 15.63
CA LYS A 208 6.09 -20.84 15.05
C LYS A 208 6.06 -20.53 13.56
N TRP A 209 5.06 -21.02 12.84
CA TRP A 209 4.79 -20.68 11.45
C TRP A 209 3.96 -19.40 11.28
N GLY A 210 3.64 -18.72 12.38
CA GLY A 210 2.82 -17.51 12.40
C GLY A 210 1.32 -17.80 12.18
N ILE A 211 0.86 -19.01 12.50
CA ILE A 211 -0.55 -19.40 12.49
C ILE A 211 -1.03 -19.46 13.94
N GLY A 212 -1.88 -18.53 14.34
CA GLY A 212 -2.30 -18.35 15.74
C GLY A 212 -3.12 -19.53 16.28
N GLU A 213 -3.21 -19.64 17.60
CA GLU A 213 -3.91 -20.75 18.30
C GLU A 213 -5.37 -20.91 17.85
N HIS A 214 -6.04 -19.79 17.58
CA HIS A 214 -7.44 -19.74 17.15
C HIS A 214 -7.59 -19.44 15.66
N GLU A 215 -6.49 -19.45 14.91
CA GLU A 215 -6.50 -19.16 13.48
C GLU A 215 -6.85 -20.44 12.69
N SER A 216 -7.88 -20.33 11.88
CA SER A 216 -8.29 -21.36 10.91
C SER A 216 -8.01 -20.82 9.52
N LEU A 217 -7.29 -21.55 8.68
CA LEU A 217 -6.88 -21.09 7.36
C LEU A 217 -7.25 -22.09 6.28
N ASP A 218 -7.63 -21.58 5.12
CA ASP A 218 -7.76 -22.32 3.85
C ASP A 218 -6.38 -22.57 3.23
N ALA A 219 -6.31 -23.40 2.20
CA ALA A 219 -5.07 -23.77 1.51
C ALA A 219 -4.33 -22.54 0.99
N ILE A 220 -5.05 -21.56 0.44
CA ILE A 220 -4.47 -20.38 -0.21
C ILE A 220 -3.79 -19.49 0.83
N SER A 221 -4.47 -19.28 1.94
CA SER A 221 -3.94 -18.55 3.09
C SER A 221 -2.70 -19.22 3.69
N VAL A 222 -2.70 -20.56 3.83
CA VAL A 222 -1.54 -21.32 4.29
C VAL A 222 -0.38 -21.19 3.31
N ILE A 223 -0.64 -21.30 2.00
CA ILE A 223 0.37 -21.13 0.96
C ILE A 223 0.99 -19.73 1.04
N LYS A 224 0.19 -18.68 1.16
CA LYS A 224 0.69 -17.30 1.29
C LYS A 224 1.61 -17.14 2.50
N ARG A 225 1.21 -17.68 3.65
CA ARG A 225 1.95 -17.57 4.91
C ARG A 225 3.31 -18.25 4.83
N LEU A 226 3.35 -19.46 4.28
CA LEU A 226 4.51 -20.35 4.36
C LEU A 226 5.42 -20.33 3.13
N SER A 227 4.97 -19.77 2.01
CA SER A 227 5.81 -19.68 0.80
C SER A 227 7.05 -18.80 0.99
N LEU A 228 7.10 -18.00 2.05
CA LEU A 228 8.30 -17.24 2.44
C LEU A 228 9.48 -18.15 2.78
N HIS A 229 9.23 -19.37 3.26
CA HIS A 229 10.30 -20.35 3.48
C HIS A 229 11.01 -20.78 2.18
N LYS A 230 10.37 -20.57 1.03
CA LYS A 230 10.99 -20.75 -0.28
C LYS A 230 11.91 -19.60 -0.67
N HIS A 231 11.77 -18.44 -0.01
CA HIS A 231 12.46 -17.18 -0.29
C HIS A 231 13.09 -16.58 0.99
N PRO A 232 14.02 -17.29 1.65
CA PRO A 232 14.54 -16.89 2.97
C PRO A 232 15.33 -15.58 2.95
N SER A 233 15.80 -15.14 1.78
CA SER A 233 16.50 -13.86 1.61
C SER A 233 15.57 -12.66 1.55
N MET A 234 14.25 -12.86 1.45
CA MET A 234 13.28 -11.78 1.39
C MET A 234 12.71 -11.50 2.78
N THR A 235 12.95 -10.28 3.29
CA THR A 235 12.42 -9.82 4.57
C THR A 235 11.16 -8.98 4.34
N PHE A 236 10.15 -9.17 5.19
CA PHE A 236 8.86 -8.46 5.10
C PHE A 236 8.61 -7.68 6.38
N PRO A 237 8.94 -6.38 6.39
CA PRO A 237 8.66 -5.54 7.53
C PRO A 237 7.17 -5.57 7.90
N SER A 238 6.91 -5.66 9.19
CA SER A 238 5.58 -5.55 9.77
C SER A 238 5.09 -4.10 9.70
N VAL A 239 3.76 -3.90 9.72
CA VAL A 239 3.19 -2.57 9.98
C VAL A 239 3.65 -2.04 11.34
N CYS A 240 3.97 -2.95 12.28
CA CYS A 240 4.55 -2.61 13.57
C CYS A 240 5.89 -1.89 13.40
N ASP A 241 6.76 -2.37 12.51
CA ASP A 241 8.06 -1.76 12.25
C ASP A 241 7.90 -0.35 11.67
N LYS A 242 6.91 -0.16 10.78
CA LYS A 242 6.62 1.16 10.18
C LYS A 242 6.04 2.14 11.20
N ALA A 243 5.24 1.66 12.14
CA ALA A 243 4.74 2.48 13.24
C ALA A 243 5.85 2.82 14.25
N PHE A 244 6.82 1.91 14.43
CA PHE A 244 7.93 2.08 15.36
C PHE A 244 9.05 2.97 14.82
N ALA A 245 9.22 3.07 13.49
CA ALA A 245 10.30 3.82 12.85
C ALA A 245 10.49 5.27 13.36
N PRO A 246 9.45 6.10 13.60
CA PRO A 246 9.64 7.43 14.21
C PRO A 246 10.29 7.36 15.60
N TYR A 247 9.90 6.39 16.42
CA TYR A 247 10.46 6.18 17.76
C TYR A 247 11.88 5.62 17.68
N GLN A 248 12.14 4.70 16.75
CA GLN A 248 13.48 4.19 16.49
C GLN A 248 14.44 5.34 16.11
N ASN A 249 14.04 6.23 15.21
CA ASN A 249 14.84 7.39 14.81
C ASN A 249 15.11 8.32 16.01
N MET A 250 14.11 8.55 16.88
CA MET A 250 14.30 9.31 18.12
C MET A 250 15.31 8.63 19.06
N LEU A 251 15.25 7.30 19.22
CA LEU A 251 16.22 6.55 20.03
C LEU A 251 17.63 6.61 19.43
N ASP A 252 17.75 6.48 18.10
CA ASP A 252 19.04 6.55 17.40
C ASP A 252 19.72 7.92 17.54
N GLN A 253 18.95 8.99 17.74
CA GLN A 253 19.46 10.33 18.03
C GLN A 253 19.77 10.55 19.52
N ASN A 254 19.34 9.65 20.41
CA ASN A 254 19.57 9.72 21.86
C ASN A 254 20.29 8.47 22.37
N GLU A 255 21.62 8.55 22.36
CA GLU A 255 22.52 7.43 22.71
C GLU A 255 22.16 6.76 24.04
N GLN A 256 21.78 7.54 25.07
CA GLN A 256 21.43 6.98 26.36
C GLN A 256 20.12 6.19 26.33
N MET A 257 19.09 6.72 25.66
CA MET A 257 17.82 6.00 25.50
C MET A 257 18.00 4.75 24.63
N LYS A 258 18.86 4.80 23.61
CA LYS A 258 19.23 3.62 22.82
C LYS A 258 19.90 2.55 23.67
N GLN A 259 20.85 2.90 24.53
CA GLN A 259 21.47 1.93 25.45
C GLN A 259 20.46 1.31 26.42
N THR A 260 19.49 2.10 26.89
CA THR A 260 18.36 1.61 27.70
C THR A 260 17.51 0.60 26.92
N ALA A 261 17.20 0.87 25.65
CA ALA A 261 16.46 -0.05 24.78
C ALA A 261 17.24 -1.36 24.53
N ILE A 262 18.54 -1.28 24.23
CA ILE A 262 19.42 -2.45 24.05
C ILE A 262 19.41 -3.31 25.31
N LYS A 263 19.56 -2.70 26.49
CA LYS A 263 19.56 -3.42 27.76
C LYS A 263 18.20 -4.06 28.06
N TYR A 264 17.10 -3.36 27.80
CA TYR A 264 15.75 -3.91 27.91
C TYR A 264 15.58 -5.16 27.05
N VAL A 265 15.93 -5.12 25.77
CA VAL A 265 15.77 -6.25 24.85
C VAL A 265 16.65 -7.43 25.28
N LYS A 266 17.87 -7.18 25.75
CA LYS A 266 18.76 -8.23 26.29
C LYS A 266 18.19 -8.92 27.53
N ASP A 267 17.56 -8.17 28.42
CA ASP A 267 16.88 -8.74 29.60
C ASP A 267 15.66 -9.58 29.18
N VAL A 268 14.94 -9.17 28.13
CA VAL A 268 13.84 -9.95 27.54
C VAL A 268 14.37 -11.26 26.92
N GLU A 269 15.45 -11.20 26.15
CA GLU A 269 16.13 -12.38 25.59
C GLU A 269 16.52 -13.36 26.70
N THR A 270 17.19 -12.87 27.75
CA THR A 270 17.57 -13.66 28.93
C THR A 270 16.35 -14.27 29.64
N TYR A 271 15.26 -13.52 29.77
CA TYR A 271 14.00 -14.02 30.34
C TYR A 271 13.43 -15.18 29.52
N LEU A 272 13.42 -15.08 28.19
CA LEU A 272 12.91 -16.12 27.30
C LEU A 272 13.82 -17.37 27.28
N GLU A 273 15.14 -17.19 27.33
CA GLU A 273 16.10 -18.30 27.47
C GLU A 273 15.88 -19.08 28.77
N ASN A 274 15.63 -18.39 29.88
CA ASN A 274 15.31 -19.01 31.18
C ASN A 274 13.98 -19.81 31.15
N MET A 275 13.10 -19.54 30.18
CA MET A 275 11.90 -20.34 29.92
C MET A 275 12.17 -21.56 29.03
N ASN A 276 13.42 -21.89 28.71
CA ASN A 276 13.86 -22.93 27.79
C ASN A 276 13.33 -22.75 26.35
N LEU A 277 13.13 -21.50 25.92
CA LEU A 277 12.78 -21.21 24.54
C LEU A 277 14.05 -21.03 23.70
N LYS A 278 14.09 -21.68 22.54
CA LYS A 278 15.12 -21.41 21.53
C LYS A 278 14.74 -20.13 20.77
N VAL A 279 15.26 -19.00 21.24
CA VAL A 279 15.15 -17.71 20.56
C VAL A 279 16.46 -17.44 19.82
N ALA A 280 16.36 -16.91 18.59
CA ALA A 280 17.52 -16.31 17.93
C ALA A 280 17.85 -14.98 18.62
N PRO A 281 19.10 -14.49 18.49
CA PRO A 281 19.46 -13.17 19.01
C PRO A 281 18.45 -12.11 18.58
N ILE A 282 17.93 -11.36 19.55
CA ILE A 282 16.87 -10.38 19.32
C ILE A 282 17.53 -9.04 18.99
N ASP A 283 17.19 -8.44 17.84
CA ASP A 283 17.61 -7.08 17.54
C ASP A 283 16.94 -6.11 18.53
N TRP A 284 17.70 -5.11 19.01
CA TRP A 284 17.16 -4.09 19.90
C TRP A 284 15.98 -3.34 19.25
N SER A 285 15.95 -3.28 17.91
CA SER A 285 14.88 -2.64 17.15
C SER A 285 13.69 -3.56 16.86
N GLU A 286 13.54 -4.70 17.56
CA GLU A 286 12.34 -5.54 17.48
C GLU A 286 11.10 -4.76 17.99
N ALA A 287 10.39 -4.14 17.06
CA ALA A 287 9.27 -3.24 17.33
C ALA A 287 8.17 -3.90 18.17
N SER A 288 7.93 -5.21 18.00
CA SER A 288 6.86 -5.92 18.70
C SER A 288 7.03 -5.89 20.22
N LEU A 289 8.25 -5.79 20.72
CA LEU A 289 8.56 -5.75 22.14
C LEU A 289 8.28 -4.40 22.81
N PHE A 290 7.92 -3.36 22.05
CA PHE A 290 7.64 -2.02 22.57
C PHE A 290 6.14 -1.69 22.64
N TYR A 291 5.27 -2.62 22.23
CA TYR A 291 3.82 -2.46 22.32
C TYR A 291 3.20 -3.65 23.07
N GLU A 292 2.44 -3.37 24.13
CA GLU A 292 1.84 -4.38 25.01
C GLU A 292 1.11 -5.51 24.25
N ARG A 293 0.30 -5.14 23.24
CA ARG A 293 -0.44 -6.12 22.42
C ARG A 293 0.44 -6.88 21.44
N ARG A 294 1.57 -6.32 21.02
CA ARG A 294 2.50 -6.98 20.08
C ARG A 294 3.51 -7.88 20.77
N ILE A 295 3.80 -7.65 22.06
CA ILE A 295 4.56 -8.59 22.89
C ILE A 295 3.86 -9.96 22.88
N GLU A 296 2.52 -9.99 22.99
CA GLU A 296 1.76 -11.24 22.95
C GLU A 296 1.93 -11.98 21.61
N ASP A 297 1.83 -11.26 20.48
CA ASP A 297 2.02 -11.82 19.13
C ASP A 297 3.45 -12.36 18.92
N TYR A 298 4.45 -11.70 19.51
CA TYR A 298 5.86 -12.13 19.46
C TYR A 298 6.07 -13.43 20.24
N LEU A 299 5.52 -13.51 21.45
CA LEU A 299 5.60 -14.70 22.30
C LEU A 299 4.89 -15.90 21.66
N GLU A 300 3.75 -15.68 21.03
CA GLU A 300 3.06 -16.73 20.26
C GLU A 300 3.95 -17.26 19.13
N GLN A 301 4.64 -16.39 18.39
CA GLN A 301 5.59 -16.79 17.34
C GLN A 301 6.82 -17.55 17.87
N CYS A 302 7.19 -17.33 19.14
CA CYS A 302 8.21 -18.15 19.81
C CYS A 302 7.70 -19.56 20.20
N GLY A 303 6.39 -19.82 20.06
CA GLY A 303 5.73 -21.07 20.41
C GLY A 303 5.13 -21.10 21.81
N LEU A 304 5.04 -19.97 22.51
CA LEU A 304 4.31 -19.87 23.78
C LEU A 304 2.81 -19.71 23.54
N VAL A 305 2.01 -20.54 24.20
CA VAL A 305 0.55 -20.52 24.08
C VAL A 305 -0.12 -20.61 25.45
N GLY A 306 -1.41 -20.25 25.52
CA GLY A 306 -2.20 -20.28 26.75
C GLY A 306 -1.60 -19.47 27.92
N ILE A 307 -1.68 -20.02 29.14
CA ILE A 307 -1.33 -19.34 30.40
C ILE A 307 0.14 -18.88 30.41
N ALA A 308 1.05 -19.68 29.86
CA ALA A 308 2.48 -19.35 29.82
C ALA A 308 2.74 -18.08 29.00
N ARG A 309 2.03 -17.90 27.87
CA ARG A 309 2.09 -16.69 27.04
C ARG A 309 1.61 -15.47 27.81
N THR A 310 0.45 -15.57 28.47
CA THR A 310 -0.12 -14.45 29.24
C THR A 310 0.80 -14.01 30.38
N LYS A 311 1.42 -14.96 31.10
CA LYS A 311 2.38 -14.65 32.15
C LYS A 311 3.61 -13.91 31.59
N ALA A 312 4.22 -14.46 30.55
CA ALA A 312 5.39 -13.85 29.90
C ALA A 312 5.10 -12.44 29.37
N LYS A 313 3.93 -12.24 28.77
CA LYS A 313 3.49 -10.91 28.30
C LYS A 313 3.46 -9.90 29.44
N ASN A 314 2.88 -10.26 30.59
CA ASN A 314 2.78 -9.36 31.74
C ASN A 314 4.16 -9.04 32.32
N ASP A 315 5.04 -10.04 32.45
CA ASP A 315 6.39 -9.87 32.98
C ASP A 315 7.22 -8.93 32.07
N ILE A 316 7.17 -9.14 30.74
CA ILE A 316 7.87 -8.29 29.77
C ILE A 316 7.30 -6.86 29.75
N THR A 317 5.98 -6.71 29.88
CA THR A 317 5.34 -5.38 29.96
C THR A 317 5.83 -4.62 31.20
N GLN A 318 5.95 -5.30 32.35
CA GLN A 318 6.52 -4.69 33.56
C GLN A 318 7.99 -4.31 33.39
N LEU A 319 8.79 -5.11 32.69
CA LEU A 319 10.17 -4.76 32.34
C LEU A 319 10.22 -3.51 31.47
N LEU A 320 9.39 -3.43 30.41
CA LEU A 320 9.31 -2.25 29.54
C LEU A 320 9.00 -0.99 30.35
N GLU A 321 8.00 -1.05 31.23
CA GLU A 321 7.65 0.08 32.10
C GLU A 321 8.79 0.47 33.04
N LYS A 322 9.48 -0.50 33.64
CA LYS A 322 10.61 -0.27 34.55
C LYS A 322 11.74 0.48 33.86
N TYR A 323 12.09 0.09 32.65
CA TYR A 323 13.18 0.71 31.89
C TYR A 323 12.84 2.14 31.45
N PHE A 324 11.65 2.36 30.90
CA PHE A 324 11.31 3.66 30.29
C PHE A 324 10.65 4.66 31.24
N LYS A 325 9.91 4.24 32.27
CA LYS A 325 9.44 5.18 33.33
C LYS A 325 10.58 5.56 34.29
N GLY A 326 11.45 4.59 34.61
CA GLY A 326 12.51 4.73 35.61
C GLY A 326 13.68 5.62 35.16
N GLU A 327 14.15 5.48 33.91
CA GLU A 327 15.22 6.34 33.37
C GLU A 327 14.72 7.76 33.07
N TYR A 328 13.53 7.89 32.48
CA TYR A 328 13.01 9.20 32.06
C TYR A 328 12.74 10.14 33.25
N SER A 329 12.25 9.59 34.38
CA SER A 329 12.02 10.35 35.61
C SER A 329 13.30 10.88 36.26
N LYS A 330 14.45 10.21 36.08
CA LYS A 330 15.74 10.66 36.62
C LYS A 330 16.27 11.90 35.89
N HIS A 331 16.01 12.01 34.60
CA HIS A 331 16.53 13.09 33.76
C HIS A 331 15.75 14.39 33.85
N HIS A 332 14.43 14.29 34.03
CA HIS A 332 13.57 15.47 33.95
C HIS A 332 13.18 16.07 35.31
N GLY A 333 13.60 15.48 36.43
CA GLY A 333 13.37 16.02 37.79
C GLY A 333 11.89 16.19 38.19
N GLN A 334 10.95 15.85 37.31
CA GLN A 334 9.51 15.87 37.46
C GLN A 334 8.92 14.62 36.78
N PRO A 335 7.72 14.16 37.17
CA PRO A 335 7.03 13.03 36.52
C PRO A 335 6.52 13.44 35.13
N ILE A 336 7.45 13.64 34.18
CA ILE A 336 7.12 13.80 32.76
C ILE A 336 6.89 12.39 32.21
N LYS A 337 5.82 12.22 31.41
CA LYS A 337 5.52 10.94 30.77
C LYS A 337 6.61 10.64 29.74
N PRO A 338 7.25 9.45 29.75
CA PRO A 338 8.25 9.12 28.74
C PRO A 338 7.61 9.14 27.35
N PRO A 339 8.36 9.53 26.30
CA PRO A 339 7.88 9.41 24.93
C PRO A 339 7.59 7.94 24.66
N THR A 340 6.34 7.68 24.26
CA THR A 340 5.86 6.33 23.93
C THR A 340 5.79 6.18 22.43
N PRO A 341 6.15 5.00 21.88
CA PRO A 341 6.07 4.79 20.45
C PRO A 341 4.62 4.90 19.97
N SER A 342 4.42 5.66 18.90
CA SER A 342 3.10 5.79 18.28
C SER A 342 2.71 4.48 17.60
N PRO A 343 1.46 4.03 17.73
CA PRO A 343 1.00 2.82 17.06
C PRO A 343 0.45 3.07 15.64
N TYR A 344 0.66 4.26 15.07
CA TYR A 344 0.14 4.63 13.75
C TYR A 344 1.18 4.46 12.65
N TYR A 345 0.72 4.07 11.46
CA TYR A 345 1.52 4.01 10.23
C TYR A 345 0.70 4.59 9.07
N ALA A 346 1.36 4.84 7.94
CA ALA A 346 0.70 5.30 6.71
C ALA A 346 0.62 4.17 5.67
N PHE A 347 -0.54 4.03 5.04
CA PHE A 347 -0.76 3.18 3.88
C PHE A 347 -0.97 4.07 2.65
N LEU A 348 -0.03 4.01 1.71
CA LEU A 348 -0.02 4.83 0.50
C LEU A 348 -0.53 4.03 -0.69
N MET A 349 -1.44 4.63 -1.45
CA MET A 349 -1.87 4.19 -2.77
C MET A 349 -1.69 5.32 -3.77
N ALA A 350 -1.19 5.01 -4.96
CA ALA A 350 -1.08 5.97 -6.05
C ALA A 350 -1.44 5.30 -7.38
N ASP A 351 -2.06 6.06 -8.28
CA ASP A 351 -2.52 5.58 -9.60
C ASP A 351 -2.44 6.73 -10.63
N GLY A 352 -1.99 6.39 -11.85
CA GLY A 352 -1.73 7.35 -12.91
C GLY A 352 -3.02 7.93 -13.49
N ASP A 353 -3.08 9.26 -13.58
CA ASP A 353 -4.28 9.94 -14.06
C ASP A 353 -4.48 9.71 -15.56
N LYS A 354 -5.66 9.19 -15.91
CA LYS A 354 -6.11 8.99 -17.30
C LYS A 354 -5.25 8.03 -18.12
N MET A 355 -4.54 7.07 -17.51
CA MET A 355 -3.72 6.09 -18.24
C MET A 355 -4.51 5.30 -19.31
N GLY A 356 -5.75 4.89 -19.00
CA GLY A 356 -6.60 4.22 -19.98
C GLY A 356 -6.94 5.07 -21.21
N SER A 357 -6.97 6.40 -21.09
CA SER A 357 -7.16 7.29 -22.25
C SER A 357 -5.89 7.39 -23.10
N GLN A 358 -4.72 7.35 -22.47
CA GLN A 358 -3.44 7.37 -23.17
C GLN A 358 -3.26 6.07 -23.97
N LEU A 359 -3.54 4.92 -23.35
CA LEU A 359 -3.53 3.61 -24.01
C LEU A 359 -4.48 3.56 -25.22
N ARG A 360 -5.68 4.12 -25.10
CA ARG A 360 -6.64 4.18 -26.20
C ARG A 360 -6.14 4.97 -27.41
N ASN A 361 -5.21 5.91 -27.24
CA ASN A 361 -4.74 6.73 -28.36
C ASN A 361 -3.54 6.12 -29.10
N ILE A 362 -3.01 4.98 -28.62
CA ILE A 362 -1.85 4.32 -29.22
C ILE A 362 -2.21 3.78 -30.60
N GLN A 363 -1.38 4.11 -31.60
CA GLN A 363 -1.58 3.70 -32.98
C GLN A 363 -0.66 2.55 -33.41
N HIS A 364 0.50 2.35 -32.80
CA HIS A 364 1.48 1.36 -33.29
C HIS A 364 2.04 0.51 -32.16
N VAL A 365 2.47 -0.71 -32.50
CA VAL A 365 3.05 -1.69 -31.56
C VAL A 365 4.26 -1.08 -30.86
N GLU A 366 5.13 -0.40 -31.61
CA GLU A 366 6.34 0.24 -31.12
C GLU A 366 6.03 1.32 -30.08
N SER A 367 4.98 2.12 -30.33
CA SER A 367 4.50 3.13 -29.39
C SER A 367 3.96 2.49 -28.11
N HIS A 368 3.27 1.35 -28.20
CA HIS A 368 2.81 0.61 -27.02
C HIS A 368 3.98 0.04 -26.22
N ILE A 369 4.96 -0.56 -26.88
CA ILE A 369 6.17 -1.08 -26.23
C ILE A 369 6.93 0.06 -25.54
N ALA A 370 7.08 1.22 -26.20
CA ALA A 370 7.74 2.39 -25.63
C ALA A 370 6.99 2.91 -24.39
N PHE A 371 5.65 3.00 -24.45
CA PHE A 371 4.81 3.38 -23.31
C PHE A 371 4.96 2.40 -22.14
N SER A 372 4.91 1.10 -22.43
CA SER A 372 5.08 0.01 -21.46
C SER A 372 6.47 0.02 -20.80
N LYS A 373 7.52 0.33 -21.55
CA LYS A 373 8.89 0.51 -21.04
C LYS A 373 8.98 1.68 -20.08
N THR A 374 8.33 2.81 -20.40
CA THR A 374 8.32 3.99 -19.52
C THR A 374 7.59 3.71 -18.21
N LEU A 375 6.43 3.05 -18.26
CA LEU A 375 5.71 2.60 -17.05
C LEU A 375 6.56 1.64 -16.20
N SER A 376 7.22 0.67 -16.84
CA SER A 376 8.10 -0.27 -16.13
C SER A 376 9.31 0.43 -15.49
N THR A 377 9.80 1.51 -16.12
CA THR A 377 10.85 2.37 -15.56
C THR A 377 10.37 3.12 -14.33
N PHE A 378 9.16 3.71 -14.37
CA PHE A 378 8.56 4.36 -13.21
C PHE A 378 8.37 3.35 -12.05
N ALA A 379 7.78 2.19 -12.31
CA ALA A 379 7.58 1.13 -11.32
C ALA A 379 8.89 0.73 -10.60
N SER A 380 9.99 0.60 -11.36
CA SER A 380 11.32 0.32 -10.80
C SER A 380 11.83 1.46 -9.91
N LYS A 381 11.72 2.71 -10.37
CA LYS A 381 12.13 3.88 -9.57
C LYS A 381 11.27 4.09 -8.33
N ALA A 382 9.97 3.84 -8.41
CA ALA A 382 9.03 3.92 -7.30
C ALA A 382 9.45 3.01 -6.13
N ARG A 383 9.95 1.80 -6.42
CA ARG A 383 10.55 0.93 -5.39
C ARG A 383 11.71 1.61 -4.67
N GLY A 384 12.64 2.20 -5.41
CA GLY A 384 13.78 2.92 -4.85
C GLY A 384 13.36 4.13 -4.01
N ILE A 385 12.33 4.85 -4.42
CA ILE A 385 11.75 5.97 -3.68
C ILE A 385 11.16 5.49 -2.35
N ILE A 386 10.29 4.49 -2.39
CA ILE A 386 9.64 3.95 -1.19
C ILE A 386 10.68 3.41 -0.21
N SER A 387 11.69 2.69 -0.68
CA SER A 387 12.77 2.17 0.17
C SER A 387 13.59 3.29 0.83
N LYS A 388 13.93 4.36 0.10
CA LYS A 388 14.62 5.54 0.65
C LYS A 388 13.80 6.30 1.71
N CYS A 389 12.48 6.19 1.65
CA CYS A 389 11.56 6.74 2.64
C CYS A 389 11.21 5.72 3.74
N GLU A 390 12.07 4.72 3.95
CA GLU A 390 11.90 3.65 4.95
C GLU A 390 10.59 2.87 4.80
N GLY A 391 9.94 2.95 3.64
CA GLY A 391 8.71 2.26 3.33
C GLY A 391 8.94 0.84 2.83
N THR A 392 7.85 0.11 2.65
CA THR A 392 7.83 -1.22 2.07
C THR A 392 6.81 -1.25 0.93
N LEU A 393 7.30 -1.43 -0.29
CA LEU A 393 6.47 -1.55 -1.48
C LEU A 393 5.75 -2.91 -1.47
N ILE A 394 4.42 -2.89 -1.53
CA ILE A 394 3.58 -4.08 -1.63
C ILE A 394 3.34 -4.41 -3.11
N TYR A 395 2.92 -3.40 -3.87
CA TYR A 395 2.67 -3.49 -5.30
C TYR A 395 3.18 -2.23 -5.99
N GLY A 396 3.68 -2.39 -7.21
CA GLY A 396 4.32 -1.32 -7.97
C GLY A 396 4.43 -1.76 -9.41
N GLY A 397 3.29 -1.84 -10.10
CA GLY A 397 3.19 -2.44 -11.43
C GLY A 397 2.52 -1.47 -12.38
N GLY A 398 3.28 -1.01 -13.38
CA GLY A 398 2.82 0.04 -14.28
C GLY A 398 2.85 1.41 -13.59
N ASP A 399 1.68 2.05 -13.50
CA ASP A 399 1.43 3.34 -12.87
C ASP A 399 0.94 3.24 -11.42
N ASP A 400 0.46 2.07 -11.02
CA ASP A 400 -0.09 1.81 -9.68
C ASP A 400 1.00 1.51 -8.66
N VAL A 401 0.96 2.21 -7.52
CA VAL A 401 1.86 2.03 -6.37
C VAL A 401 1.05 1.79 -5.10
N MET A 402 1.46 0.79 -4.32
CA MET A 402 0.87 0.49 -3.02
C MET A 402 1.98 0.18 -2.03
N ALA A 403 2.05 0.91 -0.92
CA ALA A 403 3.15 0.81 0.04
C ALA A 403 2.74 1.08 1.49
N TYR A 404 3.44 0.43 2.42
CA TYR A 404 3.47 0.85 3.82
C TYR A 404 4.58 1.87 4.02
N VAL A 405 4.33 2.97 4.71
CA VAL A 405 5.33 4.03 4.95
C VAL A 405 5.24 4.49 6.41
N PRO A 406 6.37 4.79 7.08
CA PRO A 406 6.33 5.49 8.36
C PRO A 406 5.60 6.83 8.24
N VAL A 407 4.83 7.21 9.26
CA VAL A 407 4.04 8.46 9.24
C VAL A 407 4.90 9.68 8.92
N HIS A 408 6.08 9.79 9.52
CA HIS A 408 6.97 10.93 9.33
C HIS A 408 7.58 11.04 7.91
N GLN A 409 7.52 9.97 7.10
CA GLN A 409 8.04 9.93 5.73
C GLN A 409 6.95 9.90 4.66
N CYS A 410 5.67 9.81 5.04
CA CYS A 410 4.59 9.56 4.09
C CYS A 410 4.41 10.69 3.07
N LEU A 411 4.54 11.96 3.49
CA LEU A 411 4.47 13.12 2.61
C LEU A 411 5.65 13.18 1.65
N GLU A 412 6.86 12.92 2.15
CA GLU A 412 8.08 12.91 1.34
C GLU A 412 8.01 11.81 0.27
N ALA A 413 7.51 10.62 0.63
CA ALA A 413 7.26 9.54 -0.31
C ALA A 413 6.28 9.96 -1.40
N ALA A 414 5.15 10.58 -1.04
CA ALA A 414 4.15 11.07 -2.00
C ALA A 414 4.74 12.12 -2.96
N GLY A 415 5.44 13.13 -2.45
CA GLY A 415 6.05 14.19 -3.26
C GLY A 415 7.16 13.68 -4.19
N LYS A 416 7.96 12.69 -3.75
CA LYS A 416 8.96 12.04 -4.62
C LYS A 416 8.31 11.20 -5.71
N LEU A 417 7.28 10.41 -5.38
CA LEU A 417 6.54 9.61 -6.36
C LEU A 417 5.88 10.48 -7.43
N GLN A 418 5.24 11.58 -7.03
CA GLN A 418 4.59 12.50 -7.96
C GLN A 418 5.59 13.11 -8.94
N ARG A 419 6.70 13.65 -8.44
CA ARG A 419 7.74 14.27 -9.29
C ARG A 419 8.36 13.25 -10.25
N GLU A 420 8.62 12.03 -9.76
CA GLU A 420 9.20 10.97 -10.58
C GLU A 420 8.24 10.50 -11.66
N PHE A 421 6.94 10.38 -11.36
CA PHE A 421 5.92 10.01 -12.34
C PHE A 421 5.84 11.05 -13.46
N VAL A 422 5.69 12.33 -13.09
CA VAL A 422 5.62 13.45 -14.04
C VAL A 422 6.87 13.48 -14.91
N SER A 423 8.06 13.35 -14.31
CA SER A 423 9.34 13.36 -15.03
C SER A 423 9.46 12.20 -16.01
N THR A 424 9.12 10.98 -15.57
CA THR A 424 9.26 9.76 -16.39
C THR A 424 8.24 9.72 -17.52
N MET A 425 6.99 10.13 -17.26
CA MET A 425 5.91 10.08 -18.24
C MET A 425 5.93 11.25 -19.23
N LYS A 426 6.72 12.30 -18.99
CA LYS A 426 6.85 13.47 -19.88
C LYS A 426 7.19 13.10 -21.32
N ALA A 427 7.92 12.01 -21.53
CA ALA A 427 8.27 11.49 -22.86
C ALA A 427 7.05 11.07 -23.69
N HIS A 428 5.91 10.79 -23.05
CA HIS A 428 4.65 10.40 -23.67
C HIS A 428 3.57 11.48 -23.52
N GLN A 429 3.97 12.74 -23.31
CA GLN A 429 3.03 13.86 -23.31
C GLN A 429 2.59 14.17 -24.74
N HIS A 430 1.39 13.70 -25.11
CA HIS A 430 0.77 13.96 -26.42
C HIS A 430 -0.29 15.07 -26.37
N SER A 431 -0.62 15.58 -25.17
CA SER A 431 -1.57 16.67 -24.93
C SER A 431 -0.92 17.84 -24.19
N GLU A 432 -1.55 19.01 -24.25
CA GLU A 432 -1.15 20.17 -23.43
C GLU A 432 -1.16 19.89 -21.92
N ILE A 433 -2.01 18.95 -21.48
CA ILE A 433 -2.07 18.53 -20.08
C ILE A 433 -0.92 17.55 -19.79
N PRO A 434 -0.06 17.82 -18.80
CA PRO A 434 1.02 16.92 -18.42
C PRO A 434 0.47 15.63 -17.80
N PRO A 435 1.19 14.50 -17.92
CA PRO A 435 0.85 13.29 -17.17
C PRO A 435 0.94 13.59 -15.67
N SER A 436 -0.02 13.08 -14.90
CA SER A 436 -0.10 13.27 -13.46
C SER A 436 -0.48 11.97 -12.76
N ILE A 437 -0.31 11.95 -11.44
CA ILE A 437 -0.63 10.83 -10.57
C ILE A 437 -1.44 11.34 -9.39
N SER A 438 -2.47 10.59 -9.00
CA SER A 438 -3.27 10.87 -7.81
C SER A 438 -2.81 9.95 -6.68
N ILE A 439 -2.61 10.51 -5.47
CA ILE A 439 -2.05 9.77 -4.33
C ILE A 439 -3.03 9.85 -3.16
N GLY A 440 -3.43 8.70 -2.63
CA GLY A 440 -4.20 8.56 -1.40
C GLY A 440 -3.35 7.98 -0.28
N ILE A 441 -3.45 8.55 0.92
CA ILE A 441 -2.78 8.05 2.13
C ILE A 441 -3.84 7.78 3.19
N ALA A 442 -3.88 6.56 3.73
CA ALA A 442 -4.60 6.26 4.95
C ALA A 442 -3.64 6.21 6.13
N ILE A 443 -3.90 6.99 7.18
CA ILE A 443 -3.14 6.94 8.43
C ILE A 443 -4.01 6.27 9.48
N VAL A 444 -3.53 5.12 9.96
CA VAL A 444 -4.33 4.16 10.71
C VAL A 444 -3.52 3.54 11.83
N HIS A 445 -4.23 3.02 12.83
CA HIS A 445 -3.60 2.26 13.90
C HIS A 445 -3.13 0.90 13.38
N MET A 446 -1.97 0.40 13.84
CA MET A 446 -1.38 -0.87 13.41
C MET A 446 -2.25 -2.12 13.65
N LEU A 447 -3.35 -1.99 14.39
CA LEU A 447 -4.26 -3.09 14.74
C LEU A 447 -5.52 -3.08 13.87
N GLU A 448 -5.69 -2.05 13.06
CA GLU A 448 -6.79 -1.95 12.12
C GLU A 448 -6.70 -3.11 11.12
N PRO A 449 -7.81 -3.81 10.81
CA PRO A 449 -7.80 -4.87 9.81
C PRO A 449 -7.29 -4.35 8.46
N LEU A 450 -6.32 -5.05 7.85
CA LEU A 450 -5.69 -4.60 6.61
C LEU A 450 -6.68 -4.38 5.46
N GLU A 451 -7.79 -5.12 5.43
CA GLU A 451 -8.86 -4.92 4.45
C GLU A 451 -9.50 -3.53 4.58
N GLU A 452 -9.81 -3.10 5.80
CA GLU A 452 -10.36 -1.78 6.09
C GLU A 452 -9.35 -0.68 5.76
N VAL A 453 -8.08 -0.87 6.13
CA VAL A 453 -6.99 0.06 5.80
C VAL A 453 -6.86 0.23 4.27
N ARG A 454 -6.90 -0.86 3.51
CA ARG A 454 -6.84 -0.81 2.05
C ARG A 454 -8.06 -0.13 1.45
N SER A 455 -9.25 -0.43 1.96
CA SER A 455 -10.48 0.25 1.55
C SER A 455 -10.36 1.76 1.78
N MET A 456 -9.87 2.18 2.95
CA MET A 456 -9.66 3.59 3.27
C MET A 456 -8.63 4.26 2.36
N ALA A 457 -7.48 3.61 2.11
CA ALA A 457 -6.47 4.16 1.22
C ALA A 457 -6.98 4.27 -0.23
N ARG A 458 -7.79 3.31 -0.68
CA ARG A 458 -8.46 3.36 -1.98
C ARG A 458 -9.48 4.48 -2.04
N GLN A 459 -10.26 4.70 -0.99
CA GLN A 459 -11.19 5.83 -0.91
C GLN A 459 -10.45 7.17 -0.95
N ALA A 460 -9.31 7.29 -0.28
CA ALA A 460 -8.46 8.48 -0.34
C ALA A 460 -7.93 8.68 -1.77
N GLU A 461 -7.43 7.64 -2.42
CA GLU A 461 -6.95 7.69 -3.80
C GLU A 461 -8.06 8.10 -4.79
N GLN A 462 -9.26 7.54 -4.63
CA GLN A 462 -10.44 7.94 -5.39
C GLN A 462 -10.86 9.40 -5.14
N TYR A 463 -10.68 9.88 -3.91
CA TYR A 463 -10.94 11.28 -3.56
C TYR A 463 -9.93 12.21 -4.25
N ALA A 464 -8.64 11.86 -4.25
CA ALA A 464 -7.61 12.58 -5.02
C ALA A 464 -7.91 12.60 -6.53
N LYS A 465 -8.44 11.51 -7.09
CA LYS A 465 -8.80 11.41 -8.52
C LYS A 465 -9.95 12.31 -8.98
N GLN A 466 -10.73 12.89 -8.06
CA GLN A 466 -11.80 13.82 -8.43
C GLN A 466 -11.21 15.07 -9.09
N GLU A 467 -10.22 15.68 -8.44
CA GLU A 467 -9.47 16.84 -8.96
C GLU A 467 -8.27 16.42 -9.82
N ARG A 468 -7.76 15.20 -9.62
CA ARG A 468 -6.52 14.68 -10.22
C ARG A 468 -5.28 15.47 -9.80
N ASN A 469 -4.10 14.93 -10.06
CA ASN A 469 -2.83 15.53 -9.64
C ASN A 469 -2.91 16.05 -8.19
N SER A 470 -3.45 15.24 -7.29
CA SER A 470 -3.78 15.64 -5.92
C SER A 470 -3.31 14.60 -4.91
N LEU A 471 -3.04 15.06 -3.70
CA LEU A 471 -2.76 14.27 -2.52
C LEU A 471 -3.98 14.27 -1.61
N ALA A 472 -4.54 13.10 -1.33
CA ALA A 472 -5.59 12.92 -0.35
C ALA A 472 -5.09 12.16 0.87
N ILE A 473 -5.49 12.60 2.06
CA ILE A 473 -5.15 11.97 3.33
C ILE A 473 -6.45 11.66 4.08
N HIS A 474 -6.65 10.38 4.39
CA HIS A 474 -7.71 9.89 5.26
C HIS A 474 -7.07 9.49 6.60
N PHE A 475 -7.55 10.06 7.69
CA PHE A 475 -7.04 9.81 9.03
C PHE A 475 -8.14 9.25 9.92
N GLN A 476 -7.89 8.09 10.52
CA GLN A 476 -8.84 7.39 11.40
C GLN A 476 -8.33 7.36 12.84
N LYS A 477 -9.00 8.07 13.75
CA LYS A 477 -8.73 7.96 15.19
C LYS A 477 -9.32 6.66 15.73
N ARG A 478 -8.53 5.90 16.49
CA ARG A 478 -8.96 4.63 17.13
C ARG A 478 -10.19 4.75 18.04
N GLY A 479 -10.54 5.96 18.50
CA GLY A 479 -11.73 6.23 19.32
C GLY A 479 -13.06 6.18 18.58
N GLY A 480 -13.09 5.88 17.27
CA GLY A 480 -14.31 5.90 16.46
C GLY A 480 -14.88 7.30 16.22
N GLY A 481 -14.05 8.34 16.39
CA GLY A 481 -14.41 9.71 16.04
C GLY A 481 -14.41 9.93 14.53
N ASP A 482 -14.81 11.14 14.11
CA ASP A 482 -14.93 11.49 12.69
C ASP A 482 -13.65 11.18 11.90
N THR A 483 -13.81 10.46 10.79
CA THR A 483 -12.75 10.25 9.81
C THR A 483 -12.45 11.57 9.12
N MET A 484 -11.20 12.00 9.19
CA MET A 484 -10.79 13.23 8.54
C MET A 484 -10.33 12.92 7.11
N ASN A 485 -11.06 13.44 6.13
CA ASN A 485 -10.82 13.22 4.70
C ASN A 485 -10.46 14.54 4.05
N ILE A 486 -9.26 14.61 3.48
CA ILE A 486 -8.67 15.86 2.98
C ILE A 486 -8.09 15.58 1.61
N SER A 487 -8.20 16.55 0.70
CA SER A 487 -7.53 16.51 -0.60
C SER A 487 -6.90 17.87 -0.90
N VAL A 488 -5.66 17.84 -1.36
CA VAL A 488 -4.89 19.04 -1.73
C VAL A 488 -4.19 18.81 -3.06
N SER A 489 -4.32 19.76 -3.99
CA SER A 489 -3.71 19.69 -5.31
C SER A 489 -2.19 19.79 -5.24
N PHE A 490 -1.47 18.98 -6.03
CA PHE A 490 -0.02 19.09 -6.21
C PHE A 490 0.43 20.39 -6.89
N GLN A 491 -0.49 21.21 -7.40
CA GLN A 491 -0.17 22.54 -7.95
C GLN A 491 0.44 23.48 -6.91
N ILE A 492 0.05 23.35 -5.63
CA ILE A 492 0.55 24.22 -4.54
C ILE A 492 1.70 23.60 -3.75
N ASP A 493 2.26 22.49 -4.23
CA ASP A 493 3.23 21.67 -3.48
C ASP A 493 2.76 21.38 -2.03
N PRO A 494 1.76 20.49 -1.85
CA PRO A 494 1.20 20.19 -0.55
C PRO A 494 2.25 19.67 0.42
N VAL A 495 3.27 18.96 -0.07
CA VAL A 495 4.33 18.42 0.77
C VAL A 495 5.14 19.54 1.40
N ALA A 496 5.65 20.47 0.59
CA ALA A 496 6.39 21.63 1.11
C ALA A 496 5.51 22.50 2.02
N SER A 497 4.25 22.69 1.63
CA SER A 497 3.29 23.50 2.41
C SER A 497 3.01 22.91 3.78
N ILE A 498 2.69 21.61 3.86
CA ILE A 498 2.44 20.92 5.14
C ILE A 498 3.71 20.85 6.00
N GLN A 499 4.88 20.65 5.40
CA GLN A 499 6.16 20.68 6.12
C GLN A 499 6.43 22.07 6.74
N GLU A 500 6.12 23.16 6.03
CA GLU A 500 6.22 24.51 6.57
C GLU A 500 5.21 24.75 7.70
N MET A 501 3.95 24.32 7.55
CA MET A 501 2.96 24.37 8.62
C MET A 501 3.42 23.58 9.87
N THR A 502 4.05 22.43 9.66
CA THR A 502 4.60 21.61 10.75
C THR A 502 5.73 22.33 11.47
N ALA A 503 6.61 23.03 10.73
CA ALA A 503 7.67 23.84 11.32
C ALA A 503 7.11 25.00 12.16
N TRP A 504 6.09 25.71 11.65
CA TRP A 504 5.42 26.77 12.40
C TRP A 504 4.69 26.26 13.64
N LEU A 505 4.08 25.08 13.56
CA LEU A 505 3.46 24.42 14.71
C LEU A 505 4.49 24.11 15.80
N LYS A 506 5.63 23.48 15.44
CA LYS A 506 6.73 23.17 16.37
C LYS A 506 7.32 24.42 17.02
N GLN A 507 7.38 25.52 16.28
CA GLN A 507 7.82 26.81 16.77
C GLN A 507 6.74 27.57 17.56
N SER A 508 5.57 26.96 17.81
CA SER A 508 4.45 27.53 18.56
C SER A 508 3.88 28.82 17.94
N TYR A 509 3.87 28.96 16.61
CA TYR A 509 3.22 30.10 15.93
C TYR A 509 1.69 29.99 15.91
N PHE A 510 1.15 28.77 15.90
CA PHE A 510 -0.29 28.54 15.97
C PHE A 510 -0.63 27.31 16.82
N THR A 511 -1.91 27.17 17.15
CA THR A 511 -2.46 26.04 17.92
C THR A 511 -3.56 25.33 17.13
N SER A 512 -4.00 24.17 17.62
CA SER A 512 -5.19 23.49 17.10
C SER A 512 -6.40 24.42 17.02
N GLY A 513 -6.61 25.27 18.04
CA GLY A 513 -7.72 26.21 18.08
C GLY A 513 -7.69 27.28 16.98
N PHE A 514 -6.51 27.65 16.45
CA PHE A 514 -6.41 28.52 15.30
C PHE A 514 -6.78 27.78 14.01
N ALA A 515 -6.21 26.60 13.77
CA ALA A 515 -6.48 25.81 12.56
C ALA A 515 -7.96 25.41 12.43
N TYR A 516 -8.58 24.90 13.51
CA TYR A 516 -10.01 24.60 13.50
C TYR A 516 -10.88 25.85 13.39
N GLY A 517 -10.43 26.99 13.92
CA GLY A 517 -11.11 28.27 13.74
C GLY A 517 -11.10 28.74 12.28
N LEU A 518 -10.02 28.49 11.52
CA LEU A 518 -9.99 28.75 10.08
C LEU A 518 -10.95 27.83 9.31
N ARG A 519 -11.10 26.57 9.74
CA ARG A 519 -12.08 25.65 9.15
C ARG A 519 -13.51 26.11 9.38
N GLU A 520 -13.82 26.55 10.59
CA GLU A 520 -15.13 27.14 10.92
C GLU A 520 -15.39 28.41 10.09
N LEU A 521 -14.35 29.24 9.91
CA LEU A 521 -14.43 30.44 9.06
C LEU A 521 -14.76 30.08 7.61
N TYR A 522 -14.06 29.10 7.03
CA TYR A 522 -14.34 28.59 5.69
C TYR A 522 -15.78 28.08 5.57
N GLN A 523 -16.21 27.20 6.48
CA GLN A 523 -17.57 26.65 6.47
C GLN A 523 -18.64 27.74 6.56
N THR A 524 -18.39 28.76 7.37
CA THR A 524 -19.30 29.90 7.52
C THR A 524 -19.45 30.66 6.19
N TYR A 525 -18.34 31.00 5.53
CA TYR A 525 -18.40 31.75 4.27
C TYR A 525 -18.92 30.91 3.10
N GLU A 526 -18.58 29.62 3.06
CA GLU A 526 -19.04 28.66 2.05
C GLU A 526 -20.57 28.49 2.04
N GLN A 527 -21.21 28.61 3.21
CA GLN A 527 -22.66 28.54 3.38
C GLN A 527 -23.35 29.92 3.33
N SER A 528 -22.57 31.01 3.29
CA SER A 528 -23.11 32.37 3.32
C SER A 528 -23.53 32.88 1.94
N SER A 529 -24.30 33.97 1.92
CA SER A 529 -24.61 34.71 0.69
C SER A 529 -23.37 35.32 0.03
N PHE A 530 -22.27 35.54 0.77
CA PHE A 530 -21.03 36.12 0.27
C PHE A 530 -20.28 35.20 -0.70
N ARG A 531 -20.58 33.90 -0.73
CA ARG A 531 -20.01 32.98 -1.73
C ARG A 531 -20.23 33.43 -3.18
N LYS A 532 -21.33 34.15 -3.44
CA LYS A 532 -21.63 34.71 -4.76
C LYS A 532 -20.94 36.05 -5.04
N GLN A 533 -20.13 36.54 -4.11
CA GLN A 533 -19.46 37.84 -4.13
C GLN A 533 -17.96 37.67 -3.84
N PRO A 534 -17.19 37.03 -4.75
CA PRO A 534 -15.79 36.69 -4.51
C PRO A 534 -14.92 37.92 -4.21
N GLU A 535 -15.20 39.07 -4.84
CA GLU A 535 -14.47 40.32 -4.64
C GLU A 535 -14.52 40.81 -3.18
N ILE A 536 -15.66 40.61 -2.50
CA ILE A 536 -15.81 40.97 -1.08
C ILE A 536 -15.06 39.97 -0.19
N LEU A 537 -15.09 38.68 -0.54
CA LEU A 537 -14.35 37.65 0.19
C LEU A 537 -12.83 37.89 0.10
N ASP A 538 -12.35 38.33 -1.06
CA ASP A 538 -10.94 38.65 -1.30
C ASP A 538 -10.41 39.78 -0.39
N GLU A 539 -11.28 40.67 0.08
CA GLU A 539 -10.94 41.70 1.07
C GLU A 539 -11.17 41.24 2.52
N LEU A 540 -12.25 40.50 2.80
CA LEU A 540 -12.65 40.11 4.15
C LEU A 540 -11.81 38.98 4.74
N ILE A 541 -11.49 37.95 3.95
CA ILE A 541 -10.81 36.74 4.44
C ILE A 541 -9.44 37.09 5.07
N PRO A 542 -8.56 37.90 4.44
CA PRO A 542 -7.30 38.30 5.06
C PRO A 542 -7.47 39.05 6.38
N LEU A 543 -8.56 39.82 6.56
CA LEU A 543 -8.83 40.55 7.81
C LEU A 543 -9.30 39.59 8.92
N GLU A 544 -10.17 38.64 8.58
CA GLU A 544 -10.65 37.62 9.52
C GLU A 544 -9.54 36.66 9.96
N ILE A 545 -8.65 36.26 9.04
CA ILE A 545 -7.47 35.46 9.38
C ILE A 545 -6.60 36.19 10.41
N ARG A 546 -6.30 37.49 10.20
CA ARG A 546 -5.55 38.31 11.16
C ARG A 546 -6.27 38.38 12.50
N ARG A 547 -7.57 38.71 12.50
CA ARG A 547 -8.38 38.78 13.73
C ARG A 547 -8.32 37.47 14.52
N LEU A 548 -8.44 36.34 13.84
CA LEU A 548 -8.40 35.02 14.46
C LEU A 548 -7.01 34.70 15.01
N ALA A 549 -5.93 35.06 14.30
CA ALA A 549 -4.55 34.83 14.74
C ALA A 549 -4.25 35.56 16.06
N PHE A 550 -4.68 36.83 16.19
CA PHE A 550 -4.53 37.57 17.45
C PHE A 550 -5.45 37.05 18.56
N LYS A 551 -6.68 36.62 18.22
CA LYS A 551 -7.61 36.02 19.19
C LYS A 551 -7.10 34.68 19.76
N LYS A 552 -6.37 33.92 18.95
CA LYS A 552 -5.83 32.58 19.29
C LYS A 552 -4.31 32.59 19.43
N LYS A 553 -3.72 33.75 19.74
CA LYS A 553 -2.27 33.94 19.90
C LYS A 553 -1.71 32.99 20.97
N THR A 554 -0.55 32.42 20.70
CA THR A 554 0.19 31.61 21.67
C THR A 554 0.89 32.50 22.70
N GLU A 555 0.99 32.04 23.94
CA GLU A 555 1.74 32.77 24.99
C GLU A 555 3.24 32.83 24.69
N ALA A 556 3.74 31.91 23.87
CA ALA A 556 5.13 31.81 23.46
C ALA A 556 5.56 32.86 22.41
N LYS A 557 4.63 33.61 21.81
CA LYS A 557 4.92 34.57 20.74
C LYS A 557 4.48 35.99 21.10
N THR A 558 5.34 36.94 20.80
CA THR A 558 5.03 38.37 20.91
C THR A 558 4.01 38.79 19.85
N GLU A 559 3.34 39.92 20.06
CA GLU A 559 2.39 40.45 19.06
C GLU A 559 3.06 40.76 17.72
N GLN A 560 4.31 41.22 17.76
CA GLN A 560 5.08 41.53 16.56
C GLN A 560 5.41 40.25 15.78
N GLU A 561 5.87 39.19 16.45
CA GLU A 561 6.14 37.90 15.80
C GLU A 561 4.87 37.28 15.20
N THR A 562 3.73 37.34 15.90
CA THR A 562 2.44 36.87 15.36
C THR A 562 2.04 37.66 14.14
N LYS A 563 2.25 38.98 14.14
CA LYS A 563 1.93 39.86 13.02
C LYS A 563 2.78 39.53 11.79
N GLU A 564 4.09 39.41 11.97
CA GLU A 564 5.02 39.08 10.87
C GLU A 564 4.69 37.71 10.27
N TRP A 565 4.44 36.72 11.11
CA TRP A 565 4.05 35.38 10.66
C TRP A 565 2.71 35.38 9.91
N ILE A 566 1.67 36.06 10.41
CA ILE A 566 0.37 36.04 9.74
C ILE A 566 0.40 36.81 8.41
N ASP A 567 1.16 37.89 8.33
CA ASP A 567 1.38 38.62 7.08
C ASP A 567 2.16 37.75 6.07
N GLN A 568 3.14 36.97 6.53
CA GLN A 568 3.84 35.97 5.69
C GLN A 568 2.88 34.88 5.20
N LEU A 569 2.03 34.32 6.08
CA LEU A 569 1.06 33.28 5.73
C LEU A 569 0.08 33.79 4.66
N ILE A 570 -0.52 34.97 4.87
CA ILE A 570 -1.46 35.57 3.93
C ILE A 570 -0.77 35.87 2.60
N ALA A 571 0.41 36.51 2.63
CA ALA A 571 1.12 36.88 1.40
C ALA A 571 1.50 35.67 0.54
N LYS A 572 1.78 34.52 1.17
CA LYS A 572 2.20 33.31 0.46
C LYS A 572 1.02 32.45 0.00
N TYR A 573 -0.02 32.32 0.82
CA TYR A 573 -1.07 31.31 0.63
C TYR A 573 -2.46 31.86 0.31
N ILE A 574 -2.69 33.16 0.50
CA ILE A 574 -3.98 33.82 0.24
C ILE A 574 -3.71 35.03 -0.70
N PRO A 575 -3.37 34.80 -1.99
CA PRO A 575 -3.31 35.88 -2.97
C PRO A 575 -4.67 36.58 -3.11
N LYS A 576 -4.69 37.71 -3.81
CA LYS A 576 -5.86 38.60 -3.90
C LYS A 576 -7.02 38.07 -4.78
N LYS A 577 -7.12 36.78 -5.04
CA LYS A 577 -8.15 36.17 -5.89
C LYS A 577 -8.46 34.75 -5.42
N ASN A 578 -9.73 34.35 -5.46
CA ASN A 578 -10.20 33.01 -5.05
C ASN A 578 -9.87 32.67 -3.59
N THR A 579 -9.83 33.69 -2.73
CA THR A 579 -9.37 33.58 -1.33
C THR A 579 -10.13 32.55 -0.50
N LEU A 580 -11.39 32.21 -0.84
CA LEU A 580 -12.16 31.20 -0.12
C LEU A 580 -11.65 29.76 -0.36
N GLU A 581 -11.30 29.43 -1.61
CA GLU A 581 -10.74 28.13 -1.96
C GLU A 581 -9.32 27.96 -1.39
N GLU A 582 -8.59 29.06 -1.31
CA GLU A 582 -7.25 29.11 -0.73
C GLU A 582 -7.29 29.02 0.79
N LEU A 583 -8.26 29.68 1.43
CA LEU A 583 -8.55 29.51 2.86
C LEU A 583 -8.85 28.05 3.18
N HIS A 584 -9.67 27.39 2.36
CA HIS A 584 -9.92 25.96 2.52
C HIS A 584 -8.60 25.17 2.43
N THR A 585 -7.84 25.37 1.36
CA THR A 585 -6.61 24.64 1.08
C THR A 585 -5.55 24.80 2.19
N ILE A 586 -5.30 26.03 2.66
CA ILE A 586 -4.31 26.28 3.72
C ILE A 586 -4.77 25.69 5.05
N THR A 587 -6.07 25.80 5.36
CA THR A 587 -6.67 25.22 6.56
C THR A 587 -6.47 23.70 6.57
N GLU A 588 -6.74 23.04 5.46
CA GLU A 588 -6.53 21.62 5.29
C GLU A 588 -5.06 21.22 5.52
N CYS A 589 -4.11 21.99 4.96
CA CYS A 589 -2.68 21.76 5.21
C CYS A 589 -2.29 21.91 6.69
N MET A 590 -2.83 22.93 7.39
CA MET A 590 -2.56 23.16 8.81
C MET A 590 -3.11 22.05 9.70
N ILE A 591 -4.29 21.51 9.37
CA ILE A 591 -4.87 20.42 10.16
C ILE A 591 -4.15 19.09 9.88
N ILE A 592 -3.70 18.84 8.64
CA ILE A 592 -2.80 17.71 8.38
C ILE A 592 -1.54 17.80 9.24
N ALA A 593 -0.89 18.96 9.29
CA ALA A 593 0.31 19.16 10.09
C ALA A 593 0.07 18.85 11.58
N LEU A 594 -1.05 19.31 12.13
CA LEU A 594 -1.46 19.00 13.51
C LEU A 594 -1.61 17.49 13.76
N GLN A 595 -2.27 16.78 12.84
CA GLN A 595 -2.52 15.35 13.01
C GLN A 595 -1.23 14.52 12.85
N LEU A 596 -0.39 14.86 11.86
CA LEU A 596 0.90 14.20 11.68
C LEU A 596 1.81 14.40 12.89
N GLU A 597 1.82 15.57 13.50
CA GLU A 597 2.57 15.82 14.73
C GLU A 597 2.00 15.02 15.92
N GLU A 598 0.68 14.96 16.05
CA GLU A 598 -0.01 14.16 17.09
C GLU A 598 0.38 12.67 17.03
N VAL A 599 0.53 12.10 15.82
CA VAL A 599 0.81 10.67 15.63
C VAL A 599 2.27 10.33 15.33
N SER A 600 3.17 11.30 15.17
CA SER A 600 4.61 11.03 14.99
C SER A 600 5.35 10.83 16.33
N GLY A 601 4.68 11.07 17.47
CA GLY A 601 5.22 10.77 18.80
C GLY A 601 6.26 11.77 19.30
N HIS A 602 6.26 12.99 18.74
CA HIS A 602 7.11 14.11 19.18
C HIS A 602 6.41 15.09 20.13
N ALA A 603 5.14 14.82 20.47
CA ALA A 603 4.32 15.64 21.37
C ALA A 603 4.42 15.22 22.83
#